data_AF-A0A1B6HKR2-F1
#
_entry.id   AF-A0A1B6HKR2-F1
#
_cell.length_a   1.000
_cell.length_b   1.000
_cell.length_c   1.000
_cell.angle_alpha   90.00
_cell.angle_beta   90.00
_cell.angle_gamma   90.00
#
_symmetry.space_group_name_H-M   'P 1'
#
loop_
_entity.id
_entity.type
_entity.pdbx_description
1 polymer ?
#
loop_
_entity_poly.entity_id
_entity_poly.type
_entity_poly.pdbx_seq_one_letter_code
_entity_poly.pdbx_strand_id
1 'polypeptide(L)'
;MKVTALLLCALGLTCANPVDPKLGEKQQNLLQLFVNAPQPNYNQQQQQLGNSFDLYNVNNFNNDYAVKQFQYAYKQGLLPRGQVFNYNNPNHLQQAIQLFDVFYFAKDYDTFYQVACWARDRVNEGQFVYALSVAIVKRHDTQAIALPPQSEVYPQLYINSRAIQQAQYYKQQGKKSAIVISNTTGFYYGNPGSGQSVDSHNGPHQFDSRISYFSEDKNLNQLFAFQQINYPNWFNELKYGYKWQKRNGERFYYYLQQLLARYNLERHANGLTPAKPFQFNENIQPGYNPQLSYYNGQAVPARPGNVDINNANFLFFQQLQTLDRRIADAIDSRQVKNVNGT
;
A
#
# COMPACT_ATOMS: atom_id res chain seq x y z
N MET A 1 0.57 -44.58 0.44
CA MET A 1 0.22 -43.14 0.29
C MET A 1 1.25 -42.17 0.88
N LYS A 2 2.54 -42.54 1.04
CA LYS A 2 3.60 -41.66 1.55
C LYS A 2 4.71 -41.32 0.53
N VAL A 3 4.52 -41.69 -0.73
CA VAL A 3 5.55 -41.51 -1.79
C VAL A 3 5.23 -40.35 -2.73
N THR A 4 3.98 -39.87 -2.78
CA THR A 4 3.56 -38.77 -3.66
C THR A 4 3.79 -37.36 -3.09
N ALA A 5 4.03 -37.21 -1.79
CA ALA A 5 4.28 -35.90 -1.18
C ALA A 5 5.74 -35.42 -1.30
N LEU A 6 6.70 -36.34 -1.54
CA LEU A 6 8.12 -36.00 -1.67
C LEU A 6 8.50 -35.50 -3.07
N LEU A 7 7.73 -35.86 -4.11
CA LEU A 7 7.96 -35.39 -5.48
C LEU A 7 7.47 -33.95 -5.73
N LEU A 8 6.46 -33.47 -4.99
CA LEU A 8 6.01 -32.07 -5.09
C LEU A 8 6.94 -31.09 -4.37
N CYS A 9 7.60 -31.49 -3.28
CA CYS A 9 8.63 -30.67 -2.64
C CYS A 9 9.94 -30.63 -3.44
N ALA A 10 10.25 -31.67 -4.22
CA ALA A 10 11.43 -31.70 -5.09
C ALA A 10 11.25 -30.84 -6.36
N LEU A 11 10.02 -30.69 -6.87
CA LEU A 11 9.72 -29.84 -8.03
C LEU A 11 9.65 -28.33 -7.71
N GLY A 12 9.56 -27.95 -6.42
CA GLY A 12 9.63 -26.55 -5.98
C GLY A 12 11.05 -26.02 -5.76
N LEU A 13 12.06 -26.90 -5.70
CA LEU A 13 13.47 -26.54 -5.47
C LEU A 13 14.30 -26.50 -6.76
N THR A 14 13.78 -26.99 -7.89
CA THR A 14 14.51 -27.05 -9.18
C THR A 14 14.42 -25.78 -10.01
N CYS A 15 13.74 -24.73 -9.53
CA CYS A 15 13.66 -23.42 -10.20
C CYS A 15 14.41 -22.30 -9.45
N ALA A 16 15.23 -22.63 -8.45
CA ALA A 16 16.17 -21.67 -7.88
C ALA A 16 17.40 -21.60 -8.79
N ASN A 17 17.33 -20.72 -9.81
CA ASN A 17 18.54 -20.33 -10.55
C ASN A 17 19.61 -19.88 -9.54
N PRO A 18 20.90 -20.24 -9.73
CA PRO A 18 21.96 -19.75 -8.87
C PRO A 18 21.91 -18.22 -8.86
N VAL A 19 21.59 -17.65 -7.70
CA VAL A 19 21.49 -16.20 -7.49
C VAL A 19 22.92 -15.66 -7.48
N ASP A 20 23.20 -14.65 -8.32
CA ASP A 20 24.45 -13.90 -8.27
C ASP A 20 24.73 -13.46 -6.83
N PRO A 21 25.88 -13.79 -6.22
CA PRO A 21 26.21 -13.41 -4.85
C PRO A 21 25.98 -11.91 -4.57
N LYS A 22 26.25 -11.04 -5.55
CA LYS A 22 25.99 -9.60 -5.42
C LYS A 22 24.50 -9.28 -5.32
N LEU A 23 23.65 -10.00 -6.04
CA LEU A 23 22.20 -9.85 -5.97
C LEU A 23 21.67 -10.30 -4.61
N GLY A 24 22.21 -11.40 -4.06
CA GLY A 24 21.87 -11.88 -2.72
C GLY A 24 22.20 -10.86 -1.62
N GLU A 25 23.37 -10.23 -1.70
CA GLU A 25 23.77 -9.17 -0.78
C GLU A 25 22.84 -7.95 -0.87
N LYS A 26 22.56 -7.46 -2.08
CA LYS A 26 21.61 -6.36 -2.30
C LYS A 26 20.22 -6.68 -1.75
N GLN A 27 19.73 -7.89 -1.98
CA GLN A 27 18.45 -8.37 -1.46
C GLN A 27 18.42 -8.30 0.06
N GLN A 28 19.45 -8.85 0.73
CA GLN A 28 19.53 -8.82 2.18
C GLN A 28 19.61 -7.39 2.73
N ASN A 29 20.44 -6.55 2.13
CA ASN A 29 20.65 -5.16 2.54
C ASN A 29 19.35 -4.35 2.48
N LEU A 30 18.59 -4.48 1.39
CA LEU A 30 17.32 -3.77 1.21
C LEU A 30 16.21 -4.32 2.09
N LEU A 31 16.10 -5.65 2.25
CA LEU A 31 15.07 -6.25 3.11
C LEU A 31 15.22 -5.83 4.57
N GLN A 32 16.46 -5.70 5.07
CA GLN A 32 16.70 -5.27 6.44
C GLN A 32 16.17 -3.87 6.75
N LEU A 33 16.06 -2.97 5.74
CA LEU A 33 15.51 -1.63 5.93
C LEU A 33 14.01 -1.63 6.26
N PHE A 34 13.27 -2.68 5.86
CA PHE A 34 11.85 -2.83 6.14
C PHE A 34 11.56 -3.42 7.53
N VAL A 35 12.55 -4.05 8.16
CA VAL A 35 12.35 -4.71 9.44
C VAL A 35 12.05 -3.67 10.52
N ASN A 36 10.91 -3.84 11.18
CA ASN A 36 10.40 -2.94 12.21
C ASN A 36 10.43 -1.46 11.76
N ALA A 37 10.07 -1.17 10.50
CA ALA A 37 10.14 0.18 9.94
C ALA A 37 9.55 1.30 10.83
N PRO A 38 8.41 1.10 11.53
CA PRO A 38 7.87 2.07 12.49
C PRO A 38 8.74 2.36 13.73
N GLN A 39 9.69 1.48 14.05
CA GLN A 39 10.57 1.60 15.21
C GLN A 39 11.91 2.22 14.82
N PRO A 40 12.68 2.75 15.79
CA PRO A 40 14.07 3.13 15.57
C PRO A 40 14.84 1.99 14.91
N ASN A 41 15.71 2.34 13.95
CA ASN A 41 16.53 1.34 13.28
C ASN A 41 17.41 0.62 14.32
N TYR A 42 17.41 -0.71 14.31
CA TYR A 42 18.24 -1.51 15.22
C TYR A 42 19.59 -1.90 14.61
N ASN A 43 19.76 -1.74 13.29
CA ASN A 43 20.98 -2.08 12.59
C ASN A 43 21.99 -0.92 12.69
N GLN A 44 23.06 -1.14 13.45
CA GLN A 44 24.11 -0.13 13.69
C GLN A 44 24.87 0.26 12.42
N GLN A 45 25.08 -0.66 11.48
CA GLN A 45 25.77 -0.35 10.22
C GLN A 45 24.93 0.59 9.36
N GLN A 46 23.61 0.33 9.28
CA GLN A 46 22.69 1.22 8.57
C GLN A 46 22.65 2.61 9.20
N GLN A 47 22.61 2.70 10.54
CA GLN A 47 22.69 3.98 11.25
C GLN A 47 24.00 4.72 10.93
N GLN A 48 25.14 4.03 10.95
CA GLN A 48 26.44 4.62 10.63
C GLN A 48 26.48 5.17 9.21
N LEU A 49 26.02 4.38 8.22
CA LEU A 49 25.90 4.81 6.82
C LEU A 49 24.95 6.00 6.66
N GLY A 50 23.80 5.95 7.32
CA GLY A 50 22.82 7.04 7.27
C GLY A 50 23.32 8.32 7.95
N ASN A 51 24.16 8.20 8.98
CA ASN A 51 24.74 9.35 9.69
C ASN A 51 25.93 9.97 8.96
N SER A 52 26.70 9.19 8.20
CA SER A 52 27.81 9.69 7.38
C SER A 52 27.34 10.28 6.04
N PHE A 53 26.12 9.98 5.61
CA PHE A 53 25.56 10.47 4.35
C PHE A 53 25.21 11.97 4.42
N ASP A 54 25.77 12.76 3.51
CA ASP A 54 25.44 14.16 3.32
C ASP A 54 24.40 14.35 2.20
N LEU A 55 23.15 14.62 2.59
CA LEU A 55 22.06 14.91 1.66
C LEU A 55 22.33 16.16 0.79
N TYR A 56 23.16 17.09 1.28
CA TYR A 56 23.43 18.35 0.57
C TYR A 56 24.48 18.22 -0.55
N ASN A 57 25.22 17.11 -0.58
CA ASN A 57 26.12 16.78 -1.67
C ASN A 57 25.35 16.20 -2.88
N VAL A 58 24.96 17.08 -3.80
CA VAL A 58 24.21 16.70 -5.01
C VAL A 58 25.05 15.95 -6.07
N ASN A 59 26.38 15.93 -5.93
CA ASN A 59 27.27 15.34 -6.94
C ASN A 59 27.09 13.82 -7.12
N ASN A 60 26.44 13.15 -6.18
CA ASN A 60 26.17 11.71 -6.25
C ASN A 60 24.87 11.37 -7.01
N PHE A 61 24.21 12.37 -7.61
CA PHE A 61 22.91 12.21 -8.27
C PHE A 61 22.95 12.59 -9.74
N ASN A 62 22.07 11.96 -10.53
CA ASN A 62 21.89 12.25 -11.95
C ASN A 62 20.96 13.46 -12.19
N ASN A 63 20.29 13.95 -11.15
CA ASN A 63 19.36 15.07 -11.23
C ASN A 63 19.43 15.96 -9.98
N ASP A 64 20.31 16.94 -10.00
CA ASP A 64 20.51 17.88 -8.89
C ASP A 64 19.25 18.66 -8.53
N TYR A 65 18.44 19.01 -9.52
CA TYR A 65 17.21 19.78 -9.29
C TYR A 65 16.24 19.00 -8.40
N ALA A 66 16.03 17.71 -8.70
CA ALA A 66 15.13 16.87 -7.93
C ALA A 66 15.58 16.71 -6.47
N VAL A 67 16.89 16.56 -6.25
CA VAL A 67 17.47 16.49 -4.89
C VAL A 67 17.30 17.81 -4.15
N LYS A 68 17.54 18.95 -4.82
CA LYS A 68 17.32 20.30 -4.23
C LYS A 68 15.86 20.53 -3.84
N GLN A 69 14.90 20.02 -4.61
CA GLN A 69 13.47 20.09 -4.25
C GLN A 69 13.19 19.32 -2.95
N PHE A 70 13.75 18.11 -2.79
CA PHE A 70 13.61 17.36 -1.55
C PHE A 70 14.34 18.04 -0.38
N GLN A 71 15.55 18.56 -0.58
CA GLN A 71 16.28 19.33 0.44
C GLN A 71 15.47 20.54 0.93
N TYR A 72 14.82 21.27 0.02
CA TYR A 72 13.94 22.37 0.37
C TYR A 72 12.76 21.90 1.20
N ALA A 73 12.05 20.85 0.76
CA ALA A 73 10.94 20.28 1.53
C ALA A 73 11.38 19.77 2.91
N TYR A 74 12.55 19.14 3.00
CA TYR A 74 13.13 18.67 4.25
C TYR A 74 13.42 19.82 5.22
N LYS A 75 13.93 20.96 4.72
CA LYS A 75 14.13 22.17 5.52
C LYS A 75 12.82 22.81 5.99
N GLN A 76 11.77 22.77 5.18
CA GLN A 76 10.44 23.28 5.55
C GLN A 76 9.71 22.37 6.56
N GLY A 77 10.12 21.11 6.66
CA GLY A 77 9.51 20.10 7.50
C GLY A 77 8.67 19.13 6.69
N LEU A 78 9.02 17.85 6.77
CA LEU A 78 8.22 16.75 6.24
C LEU A 78 7.13 16.35 7.23
N LEU A 79 6.24 15.44 6.81
CA LEU A 79 5.37 14.72 7.73
C LEU A 79 6.21 14.16 8.90
N PRO A 80 5.89 14.49 10.16
CA PRO A 80 6.66 13.99 11.29
C PRO A 80 6.63 12.46 11.38
N ARG A 81 7.68 11.88 11.95
CA ARG A 81 7.71 10.47 12.33
C ARG A 81 6.61 10.16 13.35
N GLY A 82 6.06 8.95 13.30
CA GLY A 82 4.94 8.53 14.14
C GLY A 82 3.55 8.99 13.65
N GLN A 83 3.47 9.88 12.66
CA GLN A 83 2.21 10.30 12.04
C GLN A 83 1.81 9.35 10.90
N VAL A 84 0.50 9.21 10.69
CA VAL A 84 -0.02 8.34 9.62
C VAL A 84 0.25 8.97 8.25
N PHE A 85 1.05 8.27 7.44
CA PHE A 85 1.15 8.56 6.02
C PHE A 85 -0.17 8.22 5.31
N ASN A 86 -0.64 9.15 4.48
CA ASN A 86 -1.86 8.99 3.71
C ASN A 86 -1.53 9.28 2.25
N TYR A 87 -1.51 8.25 1.42
CA TYR A 87 -1.22 8.36 -0.02
C TYR A 87 -2.20 9.30 -0.74
N ASN A 88 -3.44 9.42 -0.27
CA ASN A 88 -4.45 10.28 -0.88
C ASN A 88 -4.36 11.75 -0.42
N ASN A 89 -3.50 12.08 0.55
CA ASN A 89 -3.21 13.46 0.90
C ASN A 89 -2.15 14.02 -0.08
N PRO A 90 -2.46 15.08 -0.86
CA PRO A 90 -1.54 15.60 -1.88
C PRO A 90 -0.18 16.03 -1.31
N ASN A 91 -0.15 16.62 -0.11
CA ASN A 91 1.09 17.07 0.52
C ASN A 91 1.95 15.87 0.95
N HIS A 92 1.33 14.87 1.57
CA HIS A 92 2.03 13.65 2.00
C HIS A 92 2.60 12.91 0.79
N LEU A 93 1.80 12.79 -0.27
CA LEU A 93 2.21 12.13 -1.51
C LEU A 93 3.35 12.89 -2.18
N GLN A 94 3.25 14.22 -2.30
CA GLN A 94 4.29 15.03 -2.92
C GLN A 94 5.64 14.87 -2.20
N GLN A 95 5.65 14.88 -0.86
CA GLN A 95 6.86 14.63 -0.07
C GLN A 95 7.42 13.22 -0.31
N ALA A 96 6.57 12.20 -0.43
CA ALA A 96 7.00 10.84 -0.74
C ALA A 96 7.56 10.72 -2.18
N ILE A 97 6.99 11.44 -3.14
CA ILE A 97 7.52 11.53 -4.52
C ILE A 97 8.89 12.21 -4.53
N GLN A 98 9.06 13.28 -3.76
CA GLN A 98 10.35 13.95 -3.64
C GLN A 98 11.41 13.04 -3.01
N LEU A 99 11.05 12.23 -2.00
CA LEU A 99 11.94 11.22 -1.45
C LEU A 99 12.27 10.13 -2.50
N PHE A 100 11.25 9.66 -3.23
CA PHE A 100 11.44 8.72 -4.34
C PHE A 100 12.39 9.29 -5.40
N ASP A 101 12.29 10.57 -5.75
CA ASP A 101 13.18 11.21 -6.72
C ASP A 101 14.64 11.12 -6.27
N VAL A 102 14.92 11.37 -4.98
CA VAL A 102 16.28 11.22 -4.42
C VAL A 102 16.76 9.77 -4.56
N PHE A 103 15.92 8.79 -4.23
CA PHE A 103 16.26 7.37 -4.40
C PHE A 103 16.49 6.99 -5.85
N TYR A 104 15.63 7.44 -6.75
CA TYR A 104 15.66 7.08 -8.16
C TYR A 104 16.86 7.69 -8.88
N PHE A 105 17.19 8.95 -8.58
CA PHE A 105 18.28 9.67 -9.25
C PHE A 105 19.66 9.45 -8.63
N ALA A 106 19.80 8.64 -7.59
CA ALA A 106 21.11 8.21 -7.09
C ALA A 106 21.90 7.48 -8.22
N LYS A 107 23.15 7.89 -8.45
CA LYS A 107 23.98 7.46 -9.58
C LYS A 107 24.20 5.95 -9.64
N ASP A 108 24.38 5.34 -8.46
CA ASP A 108 24.69 3.93 -8.30
C ASP A 108 23.94 3.35 -7.10
N TYR A 109 24.07 2.04 -6.93
CA TYR A 109 23.43 1.29 -5.86
C TYR A 109 23.92 1.74 -4.49
N ASP A 110 25.21 2.03 -4.35
CA ASP A 110 25.82 2.38 -3.05
C ASP A 110 25.28 3.72 -2.55
N THR A 111 25.20 4.73 -3.43
CA THR A 111 24.56 6.01 -3.13
C THR A 111 23.10 5.81 -2.78
N PHE A 112 22.37 5.00 -3.55
CA PHE A 112 20.97 4.67 -3.28
C PHE A 112 20.79 4.03 -1.90
N TYR A 113 21.63 3.06 -1.54
CA TYR A 113 21.57 2.38 -0.27
C TYR A 113 21.91 3.31 0.90
N GLN A 114 22.96 4.13 0.77
CA GLN A 114 23.33 5.12 1.79
C GLN A 114 22.20 6.13 2.04
N VAL A 115 21.57 6.67 1.00
CA VAL A 115 20.45 7.61 1.18
C VAL A 115 19.20 6.91 1.73
N ALA A 116 18.98 5.63 1.42
CA ALA A 116 17.91 4.84 2.02
C ALA A 116 18.15 4.63 3.52
N CYS A 117 19.39 4.32 3.93
CA CYS A 117 19.80 4.28 5.34
C CYS A 117 19.61 5.64 6.03
N TRP A 118 19.97 6.75 5.38
CA TRP A 118 19.73 8.10 5.90
C TRP A 118 18.24 8.38 6.13
N ALA A 119 17.40 8.03 5.14
CA ALA A 119 15.96 8.28 5.17
C ALA A 119 15.23 7.39 6.19
N ARG A 120 15.70 6.16 6.41
CA ARG A 120 15.15 5.18 7.36
C ARG A 120 15.00 5.74 8.77
N ASP A 121 15.91 6.63 9.17
CA ASP A 121 15.94 7.23 10.51
C ASP A 121 15.34 8.65 10.56
N ARG A 122 15.23 9.34 9.41
CA ARG A 122 14.94 10.78 9.37
C ARG A 122 13.60 11.15 8.74
N VAL A 123 13.01 10.28 7.92
CA VAL A 123 11.73 10.52 7.25
C VAL A 123 10.62 9.71 7.93
N ASN A 124 9.37 10.15 7.78
CA ASN A 124 8.19 9.40 8.21
C ASN A 124 8.23 7.95 7.69
N GLU A 125 7.82 7.01 8.53
CA GLU A 125 8.01 5.59 8.28
C GLU A 125 7.17 5.10 7.09
N GLY A 126 5.94 5.62 6.95
CA GLY A 126 5.06 5.34 5.81
C GLY A 126 5.58 5.93 4.50
N GLN A 127 6.05 7.18 4.52
CA GLN A 127 6.66 7.80 3.34
C GLN A 127 7.92 7.06 2.90
N PHE A 128 8.77 6.67 3.86
CA PHE A 128 9.99 5.92 3.62
C PHE A 128 9.70 4.56 2.96
N VAL A 129 8.85 3.73 3.57
CA VAL A 129 8.54 2.39 3.02
C VAL A 129 7.89 2.49 1.65
N TYR A 130 6.99 3.45 1.45
CA TYR A 130 6.35 3.67 0.16
C TYR A 130 7.39 4.05 -0.92
N ALA A 131 8.16 5.12 -0.68
CA ALA A 131 9.16 5.61 -1.63
C ALA A 131 10.24 4.55 -1.93
N LEU A 132 10.70 3.82 -0.90
CA LEU A 132 11.69 2.75 -1.06
C LEU A 132 11.11 1.59 -1.89
N SER A 133 9.87 1.17 -1.62
CA SER A 133 9.23 0.09 -2.38
C SER A 133 9.11 0.43 -3.87
N VAL A 134 8.71 1.66 -4.19
CA VAL A 134 8.63 2.12 -5.58
C VAL A 134 10.04 2.24 -6.19
N ALA A 135 11.03 2.73 -5.45
CA ALA A 135 12.41 2.83 -5.92
C ALA A 135 13.01 1.46 -6.30
N ILE A 136 12.83 0.45 -5.44
CA ILE A 136 13.32 -0.91 -5.69
C ILE A 136 12.71 -1.49 -6.98
N VAL A 137 11.44 -1.23 -7.24
CA VAL A 137 10.76 -1.71 -8.46
C VAL A 137 11.19 -0.94 -9.71
N LYS A 138 11.50 0.35 -9.57
CA LYS A 138 11.72 1.25 -10.72
C LYS A 138 13.18 1.43 -11.09
N ARG A 139 14.15 1.24 -10.18
CA ARG A 139 15.57 1.39 -10.53
C ARG A 139 16.06 0.19 -11.33
N HIS A 140 16.97 0.46 -12.26
CA HIS A 140 17.56 -0.58 -13.13
C HIS A 140 18.52 -1.51 -12.37
N ASP A 141 19.23 -1.00 -11.38
CA ASP A 141 20.25 -1.73 -10.61
C ASP A 141 19.70 -2.57 -9.44
N THR A 142 18.38 -2.49 -9.22
CA THR A 142 17.60 -3.30 -8.27
C THR A 142 16.59 -4.21 -8.97
N GLN A 143 16.72 -4.39 -10.29
CA GLN A 143 15.93 -5.39 -11.01
C GLN A 143 16.17 -6.78 -10.38
N ALA A 144 15.10 -7.58 -10.31
CA ALA A 144 15.06 -8.89 -9.65
C ALA A 144 15.17 -8.89 -8.11
N ILE A 145 15.24 -7.72 -7.45
CA ILE A 145 15.04 -7.64 -6.00
C ILE A 145 13.56 -7.88 -5.67
N ALA A 146 13.30 -8.84 -4.80
CA ALA A 146 11.95 -9.12 -4.31
C ALA A 146 11.59 -8.17 -3.17
N LEU A 147 10.42 -7.55 -3.24
CA LEU A 147 9.87 -6.79 -2.12
C LEU A 147 9.34 -7.74 -1.03
N PRO A 148 9.46 -7.37 0.26
CA PRO A 148 8.79 -8.11 1.31
C PRO A 148 7.26 -7.99 1.15
N PRO A 149 6.50 -9.01 1.59
CA PRO A 149 5.06 -8.91 1.72
C PRO A 149 4.66 -7.65 2.53
N GLN A 150 3.76 -6.83 1.99
CA GLN A 150 3.30 -5.62 2.69
C GLN A 150 2.62 -5.96 4.02
N SER A 151 2.00 -7.15 4.12
CA SER A 151 1.44 -7.65 5.38
C SER A 151 2.47 -7.94 6.47
N GLU A 152 3.75 -8.14 6.11
CA GLU A 152 4.83 -8.33 7.07
C GLU A 152 5.44 -6.99 7.50
N VAL A 153 5.45 -6.01 6.60
CA VAL A 153 5.95 -4.65 6.90
C VAL A 153 4.94 -3.85 7.74
N TYR A 154 3.65 -3.93 7.40
CA TYR A 154 2.55 -3.24 8.09
C TYR A 154 1.44 -4.19 8.52
N PRO A 155 1.70 -5.13 9.44
CA PRO A 155 0.69 -6.11 9.86
C PRO A 155 -0.60 -5.46 10.37
N GLN A 156 -0.54 -4.25 10.93
CA GLN A 156 -1.70 -3.56 11.49
C GLN A 156 -2.74 -3.14 10.43
N LEU A 157 -2.37 -3.11 9.14
CA LEU A 157 -3.29 -2.83 8.03
C LEU A 157 -3.85 -4.08 7.35
N TYR A 158 -3.44 -5.28 7.80
CA TYR A 158 -3.85 -6.57 7.24
C TYR A 158 -4.43 -7.53 8.27
N ILE A 159 -4.28 -7.22 9.56
CA ILE A 159 -4.67 -8.06 10.69
C ILE A 159 -5.57 -7.23 11.60
N ASN A 160 -6.64 -7.83 12.10
CA ASN A 160 -7.60 -7.16 12.96
C ASN A 160 -6.93 -6.57 14.21
N SER A 161 -7.39 -5.39 14.62
CA SER A 161 -6.86 -4.66 15.79
C SER A 161 -6.92 -5.49 17.08
N ARG A 162 -7.94 -6.33 17.28
CA ARG A 162 -8.05 -7.25 18.44
C ARG A 162 -6.88 -8.23 18.49
N ALA A 163 -6.51 -8.82 17.35
CA ALA A 163 -5.38 -9.74 17.24
C ALA A 163 -4.05 -9.01 17.46
N ILE A 164 -3.86 -7.83 16.88
CA ILE A 164 -2.67 -7.00 17.12
C ILE A 164 -2.52 -6.69 18.61
N GLN A 165 -3.60 -6.30 19.28
CA GLN A 165 -3.60 -6.00 20.72
C GLN A 165 -3.26 -7.25 21.56
N GLN A 166 -3.81 -8.41 21.21
CA GLN A 166 -3.48 -9.68 21.88
C GLN A 166 -2.00 -10.04 21.73
N ALA A 167 -1.42 -9.83 20.55
CA ALA A 167 0.01 -10.06 20.31
C ALA A 167 0.88 -9.12 21.17
N GLN A 168 0.52 -7.85 21.26
CA GLN A 168 1.19 -6.86 22.11
C GLN A 168 1.12 -7.24 23.60
N TYR A 169 -0.04 -7.70 24.07
CA TYR A 169 -0.22 -8.17 25.44
C TYR A 169 0.70 -9.36 25.77
N TYR A 170 0.79 -10.35 24.89
CA TYR A 170 1.73 -11.47 25.08
C TYR A 170 3.19 -11.03 25.09
N LYS A 171 3.56 -10.05 24.26
CA LYS A 171 4.90 -9.47 24.28
C LYS A 171 5.21 -8.80 25.62
N GLN A 172 4.26 -8.05 26.19
CA GLN A 172 4.40 -7.40 27.50
C GLN A 172 4.53 -8.41 28.65
N GLN A 173 3.91 -9.59 28.54
CA GLN A 173 4.09 -10.71 29.48
C GLN A 173 5.45 -11.42 29.35
N GLY A 174 6.33 -11.00 28.44
CA GLY A 174 7.61 -11.65 28.20
C GLY A 174 7.53 -12.94 27.39
N LYS A 175 6.38 -13.26 26.77
CA LYS A 175 6.29 -14.43 25.88
C LYS A 175 7.13 -14.19 24.62
N LYS A 176 8.02 -15.14 24.30
CA LYS A 176 8.89 -15.07 23.11
C LYS A 176 8.20 -15.57 21.83
N SER A 177 7.21 -16.43 21.97
CA SER A 177 6.40 -16.95 20.87
C SER A 177 4.94 -17.08 21.32
N ALA A 178 4.02 -16.72 20.45
CA ALA A 178 2.59 -16.86 20.66
C ALA A 178 1.87 -17.01 19.31
N ILE A 179 0.80 -17.80 19.31
CA ILE A 179 -0.12 -17.88 18.18
C ILE A 179 -1.29 -16.96 18.49
N VAL A 180 -1.59 -16.05 17.56
CA VAL A 180 -2.75 -15.17 17.64
C VAL A 180 -3.62 -15.43 16.44
N ILE A 181 -4.91 -15.61 16.69
CA ILE A 181 -5.91 -15.87 15.65
C ILE A 181 -6.55 -14.54 15.27
N SER A 182 -6.47 -14.18 13.99
CA SER A 182 -7.21 -13.06 13.43
C SER A 182 -8.36 -13.62 12.59
N ASN A 183 -9.56 -13.14 12.84
CA ASN A 183 -10.74 -13.55 12.10
C ASN A 183 -11.04 -12.52 11.01
N THR A 184 -11.08 -12.97 9.77
CA THR A 184 -11.38 -12.16 8.57
C THR A 184 -12.70 -12.57 7.92
N THR A 185 -13.52 -13.38 8.59
CA THR A 185 -14.78 -13.93 8.04
C THR A 185 -15.99 -13.06 8.36
N GLY A 186 -15.81 -11.91 9.02
CA GLY A 186 -16.92 -11.01 9.41
C GLY A 186 -17.76 -11.52 10.59
N PHE A 187 -17.55 -12.76 11.06
CA PHE A 187 -18.26 -13.35 12.20
C PHE A 187 -17.39 -13.44 13.44
N TYR A 188 -17.42 -12.43 14.31
CA TYR A 188 -16.97 -12.62 15.67
C TYR A 188 -18.05 -13.35 16.46
N TYR A 189 -17.90 -14.68 16.59
CA TYR A 189 -18.61 -15.41 17.63
C TYR A 189 -18.25 -14.76 18.96
N GLY A 190 -19.23 -14.14 19.62
CA GLY A 190 -19.16 -13.97 21.06
C GLY A 190 -18.98 -15.35 21.69
N ASN A 191 -18.34 -15.36 22.85
CA ASN A 191 -18.07 -16.51 23.73
C ASN A 191 -18.78 -17.84 23.31
N PRO A 192 -18.08 -18.99 23.21
CA PRO A 192 -18.63 -20.28 22.71
C PRO A 192 -19.83 -20.89 23.47
N GLY A 193 -20.52 -20.15 24.32
CA GLY A 193 -21.73 -20.55 25.04
C GLY A 193 -22.85 -19.52 25.08
N SER A 194 -22.70 -18.31 24.50
CA SER A 194 -23.74 -17.27 24.59
C SER A 194 -24.65 -17.19 23.35
N GLY A 195 -24.35 -17.89 22.26
CA GLY A 195 -25.18 -17.88 21.03
C GLY A 195 -25.38 -16.50 20.40
N GLN A 196 -24.73 -15.46 20.92
CA GLN A 196 -24.84 -14.08 20.47
C GLN A 196 -23.58 -13.68 19.71
N SER A 197 -23.77 -13.35 18.43
CA SER A 197 -22.82 -12.57 17.65
C SER A 197 -22.71 -11.17 18.31
N VAL A 198 -21.56 -10.84 18.89
CA VAL A 198 -21.39 -9.60 19.68
C VAL A 198 -21.09 -8.38 18.80
N ASP A 199 -20.89 -8.55 17.49
CA ASP A 199 -20.78 -7.40 16.60
C ASP A 199 -22.18 -6.93 16.16
N SER A 200 -22.60 -5.78 16.71
CA SER A 200 -23.83 -5.01 16.42
C SER A 200 -23.94 -4.47 14.98
N HIS A 201 -23.51 -5.24 13.99
CA HIS A 201 -23.44 -4.86 12.58
C HIS A 201 -24.54 -5.56 11.73
N ASN A 202 -25.47 -6.26 12.38
CA ASN A 202 -26.61 -6.94 11.74
C ASN A 202 -27.75 -5.97 11.35
N GLY A 203 -27.42 -4.91 10.59
CA GLY A 203 -28.44 -4.16 9.87
C GLY A 203 -28.85 -4.90 8.58
N PRO A 204 -30.11 -4.79 8.13
CA PRO A 204 -30.61 -5.44 6.90
C PRO A 204 -29.90 -5.03 5.59
N HIS A 205 -28.93 -4.10 5.66
CA HIS A 205 -28.14 -3.61 4.53
C HIS A 205 -26.67 -4.00 4.56
N GLN A 206 -26.23 -4.88 5.47
CA GLN A 206 -24.82 -5.29 5.62
C GLN A 206 -24.56 -6.74 5.15
N PHE A 207 -25.21 -7.17 4.06
CA PHE A 207 -24.95 -8.48 3.45
C PHE A 207 -23.52 -8.64 2.90
N ASP A 208 -22.78 -7.53 2.76
CA ASP A 208 -21.39 -7.53 2.29
C ASP A 208 -20.43 -8.26 3.25
N SER A 209 -20.78 -8.48 4.52
CA SER A 209 -19.96 -9.27 5.45
C SER A 209 -19.84 -10.75 5.05
N ARG A 210 -20.79 -11.28 4.26
CA ARG A 210 -20.74 -12.68 3.78
C ARG A 210 -19.50 -12.99 2.94
N ILE A 211 -18.93 -11.97 2.30
CA ILE A 211 -17.73 -12.09 1.47
C ILE A 211 -16.49 -11.50 2.15
N SER A 212 -16.53 -11.25 3.47
CA SER A 212 -15.37 -10.74 4.22
C SER A 212 -14.13 -11.62 4.03
N TYR A 213 -14.28 -12.95 3.96
CA TYR A 213 -13.16 -13.86 3.69
C TYR A 213 -12.41 -13.54 2.39
N PHE A 214 -13.08 -12.95 1.41
CA PHE A 214 -12.50 -12.51 0.15
C PHE A 214 -12.01 -11.06 0.26
N SER A 215 -12.84 -10.12 0.72
CA SER A 215 -12.48 -8.70 0.75
C SER A 215 -11.39 -8.37 1.78
N GLU A 216 -11.30 -9.14 2.86
CA GLU A 216 -10.26 -9.03 3.90
C GLU A 216 -9.15 -10.07 3.71
N ASP A 217 -9.13 -10.82 2.59
CA ASP A 217 -8.02 -11.71 2.30
C ASP A 217 -6.71 -10.91 2.20
N LYS A 218 -5.72 -11.34 2.97
CA LYS A 218 -4.42 -10.69 3.07
C LYS A 218 -3.72 -10.62 1.71
N ASN A 219 -3.80 -11.69 0.93
CA ASN A 219 -3.07 -11.80 -0.34
C ASN A 219 -3.74 -10.97 -1.43
N LEU A 220 -5.08 -10.90 -1.47
CA LEU A 220 -5.83 -10.03 -2.37
C LEU A 220 -5.50 -8.56 -2.11
N ASN A 221 -5.53 -8.13 -0.85
CA ASN A 221 -5.18 -6.76 -0.47
C ASN A 221 -3.70 -6.45 -0.78
N GLN A 222 -2.80 -7.42 -0.58
CA GLN A 222 -1.39 -7.29 -0.93
C GLN A 222 -1.17 -7.21 -2.44
N LEU A 223 -1.93 -7.98 -3.24
CA LEU A 223 -1.89 -7.90 -4.71
C LEU A 223 -2.27 -6.49 -5.18
N PHE A 224 -3.31 -5.90 -4.59
CA PHE A 224 -3.70 -4.53 -4.90
C PHE A 224 -2.62 -3.51 -4.51
N ALA A 225 -2.03 -3.65 -3.32
CA ALA A 225 -0.93 -2.80 -2.90
C ALA A 225 0.28 -2.88 -3.84
N PHE A 226 0.67 -4.09 -4.27
CA PHE A 226 1.74 -4.26 -5.25
C PHE A 226 1.39 -3.68 -6.62
N GLN A 227 0.13 -3.73 -7.05
CA GLN A 227 -0.29 -3.07 -8.28
C GLN A 227 -0.03 -1.55 -8.20
N GLN A 228 -0.36 -0.92 -7.08
CA GLN A 228 -0.13 0.51 -6.86
C GLN A 228 1.36 0.88 -6.75
N ILE A 229 2.20 0.00 -6.21
CA ILE A 229 3.66 0.19 -6.17
C ILE A 229 4.28 0.03 -7.57
N ASN A 230 3.82 -0.95 -8.35
CA ASN A 230 4.30 -1.20 -9.70
C ASN A 230 3.84 -0.13 -10.70
N TYR A 231 2.63 0.40 -10.53
CA TYR A 231 2.04 1.38 -11.43
C TYR A 231 1.44 2.57 -10.64
N PRO A 232 2.27 3.39 -9.96
CA PRO A 232 1.76 4.54 -9.24
C PRO A 232 1.17 5.57 -10.21
N ASN A 233 -0.01 6.13 -9.89
CA ASN A 233 -0.71 7.07 -10.76
C ASN A 233 0.09 8.37 -11.03
N TRP A 234 1.00 8.75 -10.13
CA TRP A 234 1.84 9.94 -10.28
C TRP A 234 3.13 9.69 -11.08
N PHE A 235 3.44 8.43 -11.44
CA PHE A 235 4.71 8.07 -12.06
C PHE A 235 4.76 8.56 -13.52
N ASN A 236 5.65 9.52 -13.79
CA ASN A 236 5.87 10.05 -15.14
C ASN A 236 7.03 9.32 -15.82
N GLU A 237 6.71 8.41 -16.73
CA GLU A 237 7.70 7.60 -17.46
C GLU A 237 8.78 8.45 -18.15
N LEU A 238 8.38 9.54 -18.82
CA LEU A 238 9.32 10.41 -19.54
C LEU A 238 10.31 11.10 -18.60
N LYS A 239 9.84 11.57 -17.43
CA LYS A 239 10.70 12.17 -16.40
C LYS A 239 11.79 11.21 -15.93
N TYR A 240 11.49 9.93 -15.89
CA TYR A 240 12.37 8.89 -15.35
C TYR A 240 13.13 8.10 -16.43
N GLY A 241 13.11 8.56 -17.68
CA GLY A 241 13.85 7.93 -18.79
C GLY A 241 13.21 6.66 -19.34
N TYR A 242 11.97 6.35 -18.94
CA TYR A 242 11.20 5.26 -19.52
C TYR A 242 10.60 5.67 -20.86
N LYS A 243 10.54 4.72 -21.80
CA LYS A 243 9.79 4.90 -23.04
C LYS A 243 8.31 5.04 -22.72
N TRP A 244 7.67 6.05 -23.31
CA TRP A 244 6.23 6.28 -23.16
C TRP A 244 5.43 5.01 -23.51
N GLN A 245 4.65 4.53 -22.56
CA GLN A 245 3.84 3.33 -22.68
C GLN A 245 2.44 3.70 -23.17
N LYS A 246 2.16 3.38 -24.43
CA LYS A 246 0.86 3.67 -25.08
C LYS A 246 -0.34 2.99 -24.40
N ARG A 247 -0.09 1.94 -23.60
CA ARG A 247 -1.11 1.03 -23.04
C ARG A 247 -1.37 1.24 -21.54
N ASN A 248 -0.94 2.35 -20.95
CA ASN A 248 -1.16 2.60 -19.52
C ASN A 248 -2.65 2.66 -19.16
N GLY A 249 -3.45 3.39 -19.94
CA GLY A 249 -4.91 3.45 -19.74
C GLY A 249 -5.59 2.08 -19.92
N GLU A 250 -5.17 1.30 -20.92
CA GLU A 250 -5.69 -0.05 -21.15
C GLU A 250 -5.38 -0.99 -19.97
N ARG A 251 -4.14 -0.98 -19.46
CA ARG A 251 -3.74 -1.78 -18.29
C ARG A 251 -4.52 -1.40 -17.04
N PHE A 252 -4.70 -0.10 -16.80
CA PHE A 252 -5.50 0.41 -15.69
C PHE A 252 -6.95 -0.11 -15.76
N TYR A 253 -7.59 0.06 -16.92
CA TYR A 253 -8.96 -0.40 -17.13
C TYR A 253 -9.07 -1.92 -16.99
N TYR A 254 -8.18 -2.68 -17.64
CA TYR A 254 -8.19 -4.14 -17.60
C TYR A 254 -8.04 -4.66 -16.16
N TYR A 255 -7.09 -4.12 -15.38
CA TYR A 255 -6.88 -4.55 -14.00
C TYR A 255 -8.13 -4.34 -13.14
N LEU A 256 -8.73 -3.15 -13.19
CA LEU A 256 -9.93 -2.84 -12.40
C LEU A 256 -11.14 -3.65 -12.85
N GLN A 257 -11.31 -3.84 -14.16
CA GLN A 257 -12.40 -4.63 -14.72
C GLN A 257 -12.29 -6.10 -14.30
N GLN A 258 -11.10 -6.69 -14.33
CA GLN A 258 -10.88 -8.07 -13.88
C GLN A 258 -11.11 -8.22 -12.37
N LEU A 259 -10.66 -7.26 -11.56
CA LEU A 259 -10.90 -7.26 -10.12
C LEU A 259 -12.40 -7.16 -9.80
N LEU A 260 -13.13 -6.28 -10.48
CA LEU A 260 -14.58 -6.12 -10.31
C LEU A 260 -15.33 -7.38 -10.76
N ALA A 261 -14.95 -7.99 -11.88
CA ALA A 261 -15.53 -9.25 -12.33
C ALA A 261 -15.31 -10.37 -11.29
N ARG A 262 -14.10 -10.50 -10.76
CA ARG A 262 -13.77 -11.46 -9.70
C ARG A 262 -14.58 -11.23 -8.43
N TYR A 263 -14.74 -9.98 -8.01
CA TYR A 263 -15.56 -9.58 -6.87
C TYR A 263 -17.04 -9.92 -7.09
N ASN A 264 -17.59 -9.65 -8.28
CA ASN A 264 -18.97 -9.99 -8.62
C ASN A 264 -19.22 -11.50 -8.65
N LEU A 265 -18.23 -12.32 -9.03
CA LEU A 265 -18.35 -13.78 -8.93
C LEU A 265 -18.48 -14.25 -7.47
N GLU A 266 -17.72 -13.67 -6.52
CA GLU A 266 -17.88 -13.97 -5.10
C GLU A 266 -19.24 -13.55 -4.55
N ARG A 267 -19.70 -12.36 -4.97
CA ARG A 267 -21.04 -11.87 -4.62
C ARG A 267 -22.11 -12.85 -5.08
N HIS A 268 -22.05 -13.26 -6.34
CA HIS A 268 -23.01 -14.21 -6.90
C HIS A 268 -22.97 -15.57 -6.18
N ALA A 269 -21.77 -16.10 -5.88
CA ALA A 269 -21.62 -17.34 -5.14
C ALA A 269 -22.24 -17.29 -3.73
N ASN A 270 -22.33 -16.11 -3.12
CA ASN A 270 -22.91 -15.88 -1.80
C ASN A 270 -24.35 -15.33 -1.84
N GLY A 271 -25.01 -15.41 -3.01
CA GLY A 271 -26.39 -14.94 -3.18
C GLY A 271 -26.56 -13.42 -3.09
N LEU A 272 -25.49 -12.66 -3.32
CA LEU A 272 -25.49 -11.20 -3.36
C LEU A 272 -25.66 -10.71 -4.79
N THR A 273 -26.38 -9.60 -4.97
CA THR A 273 -26.46 -8.92 -6.27
C THR A 273 -25.09 -8.37 -6.67
N PRO A 274 -24.77 -8.23 -7.97
CA PRO A 274 -23.57 -7.53 -8.42
C PRO A 274 -23.41 -6.15 -7.80
N ALA A 275 -22.16 -5.65 -7.76
CA ALA A 275 -21.87 -4.30 -7.29
C ALA A 275 -22.68 -3.28 -8.09
N LYS A 276 -23.40 -2.41 -7.38
CA LYS A 276 -24.20 -1.35 -7.99
C LYS A 276 -23.32 -0.12 -8.27
N PRO A 277 -23.52 0.59 -9.39
CA PRO A 277 -22.88 1.87 -9.63
C PRO A 277 -23.24 2.87 -8.52
N PHE A 278 -22.28 3.73 -8.19
CA PHE A 278 -22.50 4.84 -7.27
C PHE A 278 -23.53 5.84 -7.85
N GLN A 279 -24.40 6.38 -7.00
CA GLN A 279 -25.41 7.38 -7.36
C GLN A 279 -25.23 8.64 -6.52
N PHE A 280 -25.10 9.82 -7.16
CA PHE A 280 -24.87 11.09 -6.46
C PHE A 280 -26.07 11.57 -5.62
N ASN A 281 -27.28 11.14 -5.97
CA ASN A 281 -28.52 11.59 -5.36
C ASN A 281 -29.06 10.62 -4.30
N GLU A 282 -28.33 9.55 -4.00
CA GLU A 282 -28.74 8.53 -3.04
C GLU A 282 -27.75 8.46 -1.88
N ASN A 283 -28.26 8.13 -0.70
CA ASN A 283 -27.42 7.86 0.45
C ASN A 283 -26.58 6.60 0.22
N ILE A 284 -25.33 6.63 0.68
CA ILE A 284 -24.45 5.46 0.70
C ILE A 284 -24.96 4.48 1.75
N GLN A 285 -25.76 3.52 1.31
CA GLN A 285 -26.35 2.51 2.18
C GLN A 285 -25.32 1.66 2.94
N PRO A 286 -24.31 1.03 2.28
CA PRO A 286 -23.38 0.16 2.97
C PRO A 286 -22.41 0.95 3.87
N GLY A 287 -22.44 0.65 5.17
CA GLY A 287 -21.41 1.04 6.12
C GLY A 287 -20.17 0.17 5.99
N TYR A 288 -19.05 0.63 6.54
CA TYR A 288 -17.83 -0.17 6.63
C TYR A 288 -17.05 0.18 7.89
N ASN A 289 -16.78 -0.83 8.70
CA ASN A 289 -15.91 -0.73 9.88
C ASN A 289 -14.66 -1.58 9.62
N PRO A 290 -13.50 -0.96 9.36
CA PRO A 290 -12.28 -1.70 9.03
C PRO A 290 -11.80 -2.61 10.18
N GLN A 291 -12.11 -2.27 11.44
CA GLN A 291 -11.55 -2.94 12.62
C GLN A 291 -10.01 -2.98 12.66
N LEU A 292 -9.35 -2.06 11.95
CA LEU A 292 -7.90 -1.90 11.88
C LEU A 292 -7.44 -0.70 12.72
N SER A 293 -6.16 -0.70 13.07
CA SER A 293 -5.49 0.43 13.71
C SER A 293 -4.17 0.71 13.02
N TYR A 294 -3.75 1.96 13.02
CA TYR A 294 -2.40 2.34 12.60
C TYR A 294 -1.38 1.95 13.68
N TYR A 295 -0.10 1.90 13.29
CA TYR A 295 1.00 1.55 14.20
C TYR A 295 1.14 2.50 15.40
N ASN A 296 0.64 3.74 15.28
CA ASN A 296 0.62 4.74 16.35
C ASN A 296 -0.61 4.62 17.28
N GLY A 297 -1.45 3.61 17.08
CA GLY A 297 -2.65 3.33 17.88
C GLY A 297 -3.91 4.06 17.43
N GLN A 298 -3.84 4.98 16.46
CA GLN A 298 -5.04 5.60 15.89
C GLN A 298 -5.89 4.56 15.15
N ALA A 299 -7.21 4.59 15.31
CA ALA A 299 -8.10 3.70 14.57
C ALA A 299 -8.15 4.10 13.09
N VAL A 300 -8.27 3.11 12.20
CA VAL A 300 -8.61 3.39 10.79
C VAL A 300 -10.06 3.88 10.75
N PRO A 301 -10.36 5.01 10.08
CA PRO A 301 -11.70 5.60 10.10
C PRO A 301 -12.78 4.63 9.61
N ALA A 302 -13.85 4.48 10.39
CA ALA A 302 -15.05 3.75 10.00
C ALA A 302 -16.07 4.68 9.34
N ARG A 303 -16.85 4.14 8.40
CA ARG A 303 -17.98 4.84 7.79
C ARG A 303 -19.29 4.20 8.28
N PRO A 304 -20.21 4.96 8.91
CA PRO A 304 -21.52 4.42 9.25
C PRO A 304 -22.31 4.07 7.98
N GLY A 305 -23.36 3.26 8.12
CA GLY A 305 -24.30 3.00 7.02
C GLY A 305 -25.23 4.19 6.78
N ASN A 306 -25.86 4.20 5.60
CA ASN A 306 -26.85 5.20 5.18
C ASN A 306 -26.34 6.66 5.31
N VAL A 307 -25.14 6.93 4.81
CA VAL A 307 -24.53 8.27 4.86
C VAL A 307 -25.05 9.10 3.69
N ASP A 308 -25.59 10.28 4.00
CA ASP A 308 -25.90 11.29 3.00
C ASP A 308 -24.60 11.92 2.47
N ILE A 309 -24.37 11.79 1.17
CA ILE A 309 -23.16 12.31 0.53
C ILE A 309 -23.14 13.84 0.48
N ASN A 310 -24.28 14.52 0.60
CA ASN A 310 -24.34 15.97 0.65
C ASN A 310 -23.64 16.56 1.89
N ASN A 311 -23.39 15.74 2.92
CA ASN A 311 -22.59 16.11 4.09
C ASN A 311 -21.07 16.07 3.83
N ALA A 312 -20.63 15.60 2.66
CA ALA A 312 -19.23 15.62 2.29
C ALA A 312 -18.74 17.05 2.01
N ASN A 313 -17.42 17.21 1.83
CA ASN A 313 -16.86 18.49 1.41
C ASN A 313 -17.44 18.89 0.04
N PHE A 314 -18.16 20.02 0.01
CA PHE A 314 -18.84 20.52 -1.17
C PHE A 314 -17.93 20.65 -2.40
N LEU A 315 -16.70 21.13 -2.23
CA LEU A 315 -15.76 21.32 -3.34
C LEU A 315 -15.35 19.98 -3.96
N PHE A 316 -15.03 18.97 -3.14
CA PHE A 316 -14.69 17.65 -3.65
C PHE A 316 -15.89 16.96 -4.30
N PHE A 317 -17.09 17.13 -3.74
CA PHE A 317 -18.31 16.59 -4.33
C PHE A 317 -18.59 17.20 -5.72
N GLN A 318 -18.49 18.52 -5.84
CA GLN A 318 -18.65 19.22 -7.13
C GLN A 318 -17.61 18.79 -8.16
N GLN A 319 -16.35 18.56 -7.73
CA GLN A 319 -15.29 18.06 -8.61
C GLN A 319 -15.62 16.67 -9.15
N LEU A 320 -16.12 15.76 -8.30
CA LEU A 320 -16.54 14.43 -8.72
C LEU A 320 -17.71 14.46 -9.72
N GLN A 321 -18.73 15.29 -9.47
CA GLN A 321 -19.85 15.48 -10.40
C GLN A 321 -19.39 16.06 -11.74
N THR A 322 -18.45 17.00 -11.70
CA THR A 322 -17.88 17.59 -12.91
C THR A 322 -17.07 16.56 -13.70
N LEU A 323 -16.30 15.70 -13.01
CA LEU A 323 -15.54 14.63 -13.65
C LEU A 323 -16.47 13.63 -14.33
N ASP A 324 -17.52 13.18 -13.64
CA ASP A 324 -18.52 12.27 -14.19
C ASP A 324 -19.18 12.83 -15.45
N ARG A 325 -19.63 14.09 -15.39
CA ARG A 325 -20.20 14.80 -16.55
C ARG A 325 -19.20 14.90 -17.70
N ARG A 326 -17.94 15.28 -17.43
CA ARG A 326 -16.91 15.40 -18.49
C ARG A 326 -16.61 14.08 -19.18
N ILE A 327 -16.69 12.96 -18.45
CA ILE A 327 -16.55 11.62 -19.04
C ILE A 327 -17.74 11.32 -19.95
N ALA A 328 -18.98 11.58 -19.49
CA ALA A 328 -20.17 11.43 -20.31
C ALA A 328 -20.13 12.31 -21.57
N ASP A 329 -19.82 13.60 -21.44
CA ASP A 329 -19.69 14.54 -22.56
C ASP A 329 -18.64 14.08 -23.59
N ALA A 330 -17.52 13.51 -23.12
CA ALA A 330 -16.47 12.99 -23.99
C ALA A 330 -16.92 11.73 -24.77
N ILE A 331 -17.72 10.88 -24.13
CA ILE A 331 -18.32 9.69 -24.77
C ILE A 331 -19.31 10.14 -25.84
N ASP A 332 -20.23 11.05 -25.49
CA ASP A 332 -21.29 11.53 -26.39
C ASP A 332 -20.73 12.30 -27.59
N SER A 333 -19.75 13.17 -27.35
CA SER A 333 -19.07 13.92 -28.42
C SER A 333 -18.06 13.09 -29.21
N ARG A 334 -17.67 11.91 -28.71
CA ARG A 334 -16.56 11.08 -29.22
C ARG A 334 -15.22 11.84 -29.31
N GLN A 335 -15.06 12.88 -28.50
CA GLN A 335 -13.87 13.72 -28.48
C GLN A 335 -13.44 13.95 -27.04
N VAL A 336 -12.14 13.85 -26.79
CA VAL A 336 -11.54 14.18 -25.49
C VAL A 336 -10.80 15.50 -25.64
N LYS A 337 -11.16 16.50 -24.83
CA LYS A 337 -10.42 17.75 -24.71
C LYS A 337 -9.65 17.75 -23.41
N ASN A 338 -8.33 17.85 -23.50
CA ASN A 338 -7.46 17.98 -22.35
C ASN A 338 -7.59 19.37 -21.73
N VAL A 339 -7.07 19.55 -20.51
CA VAL A 339 -7.00 20.83 -19.81
C VAL A 339 -6.27 21.89 -20.64
N ASN A 340 -5.34 21.46 -21.49
CA ASN A 340 -4.53 22.33 -22.35
C ASN A 340 -5.23 22.65 -23.69
N GLY A 341 -6.49 22.25 -23.87
CA GLY A 341 -7.27 22.51 -25.09
C GLY A 341 -6.99 21.58 -26.28
N THR A 342 -6.09 20.62 -26.12
CA THR A 342 -5.75 19.58 -27.13
C THR A 342 -6.71 18.42 -27.13
#